data_AF-A0A7V8BTZ1-F1
#
_entry.id   AF-A0A7V8BTZ1-F1
#
_cell.length_a   1.000
_cell.length_b   1.000
_cell.length_c   1.000
_cell.angle_alpha   90.00
_cell.angle_beta   90.00
_cell.angle_gamma   90.00
#
_symmetry.space_group_name_H-M   'P 1'
#
loop_
_entity.id
_entity.type
_entity.pdbx_description
1 polymer ?
#
loop_
_entity_poly.entity_id
_entity_poly.type
_entity_poly.pdbx_seq_one_letter_code
_entity_poly.pdbx_strand_id
1 'polypeptide(L)' 'MIPIEAKSQSDNEMIGRVQISQMAKLVRQDFPELQRRLLAVKILGDGTIGIVEFDDRLEPDDFGIVAVRRYRLIRRHST' A
#
# COMPACT_ATOMS: atom_id res chain seq x y z
N MET A 1 -9.48 12.50 6.04
CA MET A 1 -9.87 11.52 5.01
C MET A 1 -8.60 10.80 4.57
N ILE A 2 -8.56 9.46 4.58
CA ILE A 2 -7.39 8.68 4.11
C ILE A 2 -7.82 8.04 2.79
N PRO A 3 -7.19 8.36 1.65
CA PRO A 3 -7.52 7.72 0.39
C PRO A 3 -7.12 6.25 0.45
N ILE A 4 -8.06 5.34 0.14
CA ILE A 4 -7.84 3.89 0.11
C ILE A 4 -8.26 3.39 -1.27
N GLU A 5 -7.34 2.76 -2.00
CA GLU A 5 -7.66 1.90 -3.13
C GLU A 5 -7.66 0.44 -2.64
N ALA A 6 -8.70 -0.32 -2.95
CA ALA A 6 -8.79 -1.73 -2.63
C ALA A 6 -8.88 -2.56 -3.92
N LYS A 7 -8.03 -3.57 -4.04
CA LYS A 7 -8.10 -4.59 -5.10
C LYS A 7 -8.53 -5.93 -4.53
N SER A 8 -9.03 -6.82 -5.40
CA SER A 8 -9.46 -8.14 -4.96
C SER A 8 -8.25 -8.96 -4.49
N GLN A 9 -8.48 -9.94 -3.64
CA GLN A 9 -7.41 -10.84 -3.15
C GLN A 9 -6.99 -11.90 -4.18
N SER A 10 -7.44 -11.81 -5.44
CA SER A 10 -7.12 -12.80 -6.46
C SER A 10 -5.62 -12.87 -6.72
N ASP A 11 -5.07 -14.08 -6.82
CA ASP A 11 -3.62 -14.31 -7.00
C ASP A 11 -3.07 -13.72 -8.31
N ASN A 12 -3.96 -13.43 -9.28
CA ASN A 12 -3.61 -12.81 -10.55
C ASN A 12 -3.70 -11.27 -10.55
N GLU A 13 -4.23 -10.64 -9.50
CA GLU A 13 -4.24 -9.18 -9.41
C GLU A 13 -2.95 -8.70 -8.74
N MET A 14 -1.91 -8.53 -9.56
CA MET A 14 -0.75 -7.75 -9.15
C MET A 14 -1.15 -6.27 -9.12
N ILE A 15 -1.03 -5.62 -7.97
CA ILE A 15 -1.03 -4.16 -7.94
C ILE A 15 0.23 -3.72 -8.69
N GLY A 16 0.04 -3.22 -9.92
CA GLY A 16 1.15 -2.77 -10.74
C GLY A 16 1.78 -1.52 -10.13
N ARG A 17 3.10 -1.50 -10.02
CA ARG A 17 3.88 -0.31 -9.57
C ARG A 17 3.45 0.96 -10.31
N VAL A 18 3.14 0.84 -11.61
CA VAL A 18 2.63 1.92 -12.45
C VAL A 18 1.33 2.51 -11.91
N GLN A 19 0.38 1.69 -11.44
CA GLN A 19 -0.90 2.17 -10.93
C GLN A 19 -0.73 2.94 -9.63
N ILE A 20 0.10 2.43 -8.72
CA ILE A 20 0.46 3.14 -7.48
C ILE A 20 1.09 4.49 -7.82
N SER A 21 1.97 4.54 -8.82
CA SER A 21 2.63 5.77 -9.26
C SER A 21 1.66 6.82 -9.80
N GLN A 22 0.67 6.39 -10.58
CA GLN A 22 -0.34 7.28 -11.14
C GLN A 22 -1.24 7.84 -10.05
N MET A 23 -1.65 7.00 -9.10
CA MET A 23 -2.46 7.47 -7.97
C MET A 23 -1.70 8.42 -7.06
N ALA A 24 -0.42 8.13 -6.77
CA ALA A 24 0.43 9.02 -5.99
C ALA A 24 0.59 10.40 -6.64
N LYS A 25 0.69 10.44 -7.99
CA LYS A 25 0.73 11.69 -8.77
C LYS A 25 -0.58 12.47 -8.66
N LEU A 26 -1.73 11.80 -8.83
CA LEU A 26 -3.05 12.44 -8.69
C LEU A 26 -3.24 13.04 -7.29
N VAL A 27 -2.92 12.29 -6.24
CA VAL A 27 -3.04 12.79 -4.86
C VAL A 27 -2.13 14.00 -4.63
N ARG A 28 -0.93 14.04 -5.21
CA ARG A 28 -0.03 15.19 -5.10
C ARG A 28 -0.57 16.43 -5.83
N GLN A 29 -1.20 16.22 -6.98
CA GLN A 29 -1.78 17.30 -7.76
C GLN A 29 -3.00 17.91 -7.06
N ASP A 30 -3.88 17.06 -6.53
CA ASP A 30 -5.16 17.51 -5.96
C ASP A 30 -5.04 17.92 -4.49
N PHE A 31 -4.05 17.38 -3.76
CA PHE A 31 -3.86 17.59 -2.32
C PHE A 31 -2.37 17.83 -1.97
N PRO A 32 -1.75 18.93 -2.42
CA PRO A 32 -0.31 19.16 -2.30
C PRO A 32 0.19 19.26 -0.84
N GLU A 33 -0.65 19.71 0.08
CA GLU A 33 -0.30 19.86 1.51
C GLU A 33 -0.58 18.60 2.34
N LEU A 34 -1.22 17.59 1.75
CA LEU A 34 -1.56 16.36 2.47
C LEU A 34 -0.33 15.48 2.63
N GLN A 35 0.12 15.27 3.88
CA GLN A 35 1.09 14.23 4.17
C GLN A 35 0.50 12.86 3.85
N ARG A 36 1.22 12.06 3.06
CA ARG A 36 0.78 10.76 2.58
C ARG A 36 1.86 9.69 2.78
N ARG A 37 1.41 8.46 2.97
CA ARG A 37 2.24 7.25 2.99
C ARG A 37 1.59 6.22 2.08
N LEU A 38 2.35 5.68 1.14
CA LEU A 38 1.85 4.69 0.20
C LEU A 38 2.10 3.30 0.77
N LEU A 39 1.02 2.58 1.07
CA LEU A 39 1.07 1.25 1.66
C LEU A 39 0.37 0.25 0.73
N ALA A 40 1.08 -0.80 0.29
CA ALA A 40 0.44 -2.00 -0.25
C ALA A 40 0.27 -3.02 0.87
N VAL A 41 -0.94 -3.59 0.97
CA VAL A 41 -1.29 -4.58 1.99
C VAL A 41 -1.81 -5.84 1.31
N LYS A 42 -1.29 -7.01 1.68
CA LYS A 42 -1.76 -8.30 1.16
C LYS A 42 -1.81 -9.36 2.27
N ILE A 43 -2.88 -10.16 2.29
CA ILE A 43 -2.92 -11.39 3.07
C ILE A 43 -2.10 -12.45 2.32
N LEU A 44 -1.14 -13.05 3.00
CA LEU A 44 -0.25 -14.07 2.47
C LEU A 44 -0.86 -15.46 2.66
N GLY A 45 -0.35 -16.46 1.93
CA GLY A 45 -0.89 -17.83 1.96
C GLY A 45 -0.85 -18.52 3.33
N ASP A 46 -0.05 -18.03 4.29
CA ASP A 46 -0.02 -18.49 5.67
C ASP A 46 -0.95 -17.71 6.62
N GLY A 47 -1.84 -16.88 6.08
CA GLY A 47 -2.80 -16.07 6.83
C GLY A 47 -2.19 -14.85 7.54
N THR A 48 -0.90 -14.55 7.33
CA THR A 48 -0.29 -13.31 7.80
C THR A 48 -0.55 -12.16 6.83
N ILE A 49 -0.33 -10.92 7.30
CA ILE A 49 -0.52 -9.70 6.52
C ILE A 49 0.87 -9.14 6.18
N GLY A 50 1.20 -9.07 4.90
CA GLY A 50 2.34 -8.33 4.39
C GLY A 50 1.96 -6.88 4.12
N ILE A 51 2.81 -5.95 4.58
CA ILE A 51 2.69 -4.51 4.30
C ILE A 51 3.99 -4.03 3.68
N VAL A 52 3.91 -3.36 2.54
CA VAL A 52 5.03 -2.71 1.87
C VAL A 52 4.78 -1.21 1.84
N GLU A 53 5.72 -0.44 2.36
CA GLU A 53 5.72 1.02 2.27
C GLU A 53 6.60 1.47 1.10
N PHE A 54 6.08 2.38 0.29
CA PHE A 54 6.79 2.95 -0.85
C PHE A 54 7.17 4.40 -0.61
N ASP A 55 8.34 4.78 -1.12
CA ASP A 55 8.71 6.19 -1.26
C ASP A 55 8.01 6.75 -2.50
N ASP A 56 7.59 7.99 -2.42
CA ASP A 56 6.95 8.70 -3.52
C ASP A 56 7.74 9.91 -4.00
N ARG A 57 8.93 10.15 -3.45
CA ARG A 57 9.58 11.47 -3.52
C ARG A 57 9.99 11.91 -4.92
N LEU A 58 10.30 11.04 -5.87
CA LEU A 58 10.86 11.45 -7.16
C LEU A 58 10.44 10.42 -8.21
N GLU A 59 9.79 10.83 -9.30
CA GLU A 59 9.53 10.05 -10.54
C GLU A 59 8.81 8.65 -10.44
N PRO A 60 7.93 8.29 -11.40
CA PRO A 60 7.21 7.00 -11.39
C PRO A 60 8.11 5.76 -11.48
N ASP A 61 9.35 5.93 -11.96
CA ASP A 61 10.32 4.84 -12.09
C ASP A 61 11.14 4.63 -10.80
N ASP A 62 11.16 5.64 -9.91
CA ASP A 62 11.95 5.68 -8.67
C ASP A 62 11.13 5.27 -7.42
N PHE A 63 10.08 4.47 -7.64
CA PHE A 63 9.30 3.84 -6.56
C PHE A 63 10.17 2.88 -5.74
N GLY A 64 10.84 3.43 -4.73
CA GLY A 64 11.64 2.71 -3.77
C GLY A 64 10.77 2.03 -2.71
N ILE A 65 11.18 0.84 -2.28
CA ILE A 65 10.61 0.21 -1.08
C ILE A 65 11.30 0.80 0.12
N VAL A 66 10.54 1.46 1.00
CA VAL A 66 11.03 2.03 2.26
C VAL A 66 11.09 0.96 3.34
N ALA A 67 10.03 0.16 3.44
CA ALA A 67 9.92 -0.87 4.45
C ALA A 67 9.04 -2.03 4.00
N VAL A 68 9.40 -3.23 4.44
CA VAL A 68 8.55 -4.42 4.34
C VAL A 68 8.30 -4.93 5.75
N ARG A 69 7.04 -5.11 6.12
CA ARG A 69 6.64 -5.60 7.43
C ARG A 69 5.63 -6.73 7.30
N ARG A 70 5.67 -7.66 8.24
CA ARG A 70 4.76 -8.81 8.29
C ARG A 70 4.09 -8.85 9.65
N TYR A 71 2.77 -9.01 9.64
CA TYR A 71 1.94 -8.99 10.83
C TYR A 71 1.07 -10.24 10.90
N ARG A 72 0.71 -10.66 12.12
CA ARG A 72 -0.29 -11.70 12.36
C ARG A 72 -1.45 -11.06 13.12
N LEU A 73 -2.67 -11.24 12.62
CA LEU A 73 -3.86 -10.78 13.32
C LEU A 73 -4.07 -11.65 14.56
N ILE A 74 -4.02 -11.04 15.75
CA ILE A 74 -4.33 -11.72 17.02
C ILE A 74 -5.72 -11.29 17.44
N ARG A 75 -6.70 -12.21 17.41
CA ARG A 75 -8.00 -11.99 18.03
C ARG A 75 -7.91 -12.36 19.50
N ARG A 76 -8.04 -11.36 20.39
CA ARG A 76 -8.24 -11.63 21.82
C ARG A 76 -9.69 -12.06 21.99
N HIS A 77 -9.92 -13.29 22.40
CA HIS A 77 -11.24 -13.73 22.82
C HIS A 77 -11.56 -13.01 24.14
N SER A 78 -12.45 -12.02 24.10
CA SER A 78 -13.10 -11.52 25.31
C SER A 78 -13.98 -12.65 25.83
N THR A 79 -13.61 -13.22 26.96
CA THR A 79 -14.42 -14.22 27.69
C THR A 79 -15.49 -13.48 28.48
#